data_AF-A0A222SKM3-F1
#
_entry.id   AF-A0A222SKM3-F1
#
_cell.length_a   1.000
_cell.length_b   1.000
_cell.length_c   1.000
_cell.angle_alpha   90.00
_cell.angle_beta   90.00
_cell.angle_gamma   90.00
#
_symmetry.space_group_name_H-M   'P 1'
#
loop_
_entity.id
_entity.type
_entity.pdbx_description
1 polymer ?
#
loop_
_entity_poly.entity_id
_entity_poly.type
_entity_poly.pdbx_seq_one_letter_code
_entity_poly.pdbx_strand_id
1 'polypeptide(L)'
;MKNVWKPGDARPSRTRAFGWLAQRFTGAGLVLFLAMHFWVQHMPTGFLATAEEYLDITSELAAAEPGFAEAIAEGKIKQALPGEHVITFRKVQQRLANPLWKFIDVMLLLFAVMHGMNGLNNVLEDYVHQPMHRVIVRVSCWTAALLLSAQGVVSILAVGNWF
;
A
#
# COMPACT_ATOMS: atom_id res chain seq x y z
N MET A 1 43.15 -30.31 8.58
CA MET A 1 42.26 -30.76 9.67
C MET A 1 40.83 -30.71 9.16
N LYS A 2 40.07 -31.79 9.31
CA LYS A 2 38.68 -31.89 8.83
C LYS A 2 37.80 -31.02 9.73
N ASN A 3 37.11 -30.04 9.17
CA ASN A 3 36.05 -29.32 9.86
C ASN A 3 34.86 -30.29 9.99
N VAL A 4 34.93 -31.15 11.01
CA VAL A 4 33.83 -32.05 11.37
C VAL A 4 32.72 -31.16 11.91
N TRP A 5 31.69 -30.96 11.09
CA TRP A 5 30.42 -30.41 11.52
C TRP A 5 29.93 -31.23 12.73
N LYS A 6 29.83 -30.59 13.89
CA LYS A 6 29.12 -31.12 15.05
C LYS A 6 27.72 -30.50 15.03
N PRO A 7 26.65 -31.28 14.81
CA PRO A 7 25.31 -30.78 15.07
C PRO A 7 25.14 -30.62 16.58
N GLY A 8 25.48 -29.44 17.08
CA GLY A 8 25.06 -29.00 18.40
C GLY A 8 23.68 -28.36 18.26
N ASP A 9 22.64 -29.11 18.61
CA ASP A 9 21.37 -28.76 19.28
C ASP A 9 20.95 -27.27 19.42
N ALA A 10 21.17 -26.46 18.38
CA ALA A 10 20.73 -25.08 18.33
C ALA A 10 19.20 -25.02 18.20
N ARG A 11 18.51 -25.01 19.34
CA ARG A 11 17.07 -24.73 19.40
C ARG A 11 16.83 -23.38 18.69
N PRO A 12 15.81 -23.27 17.83
CA PRO A 12 15.50 -22.00 17.20
C PRO A 12 15.30 -20.94 18.28
N SER A 13 16.00 -19.81 18.16
CA SER A 13 15.81 -18.71 19.09
C SER A 13 14.36 -18.23 18.96
N ARG A 14 13.69 -17.92 20.08
CA ARG A 14 12.28 -17.48 20.08
C ARG A 14 12.02 -16.35 19.08
N THR A 15 12.98 -15.45 18.92
CA THR A 15 12.96 -14.36 17.93
C THR A 15 12.87 -14.86 16.48
N ARG A 16 13.61 -15.90 16.11
CA ARG A 16 13.57 -16.49 14.76
C ARG A 16 12.25 -17.22 14.51
N ALA A 17 11.75 -17.95 15.50
CA ALA A 17 10.45 -18.61 15.41
C ALA A 17 9.30 -17.59 15.27
N PHE A 18 9.35 -16.48 16.03
CA PHE A 18 8.38 -15.40 15.93
C PHE A 18 8.45 -14.68 14.58
N GLY A 19 9.65 -14.37 14.06
CA GLY A 19 9.82 -13.76 12.74
C GLY A 19 9.27 -14.64 11.61
N TRP A 20 9.49 -15.96 11.70
CA TRP A 20 8.89 -16.91 10.77
C TRP A 20 7.36 -16.91 10.84
N LEU A 21 6.78 -16.92 12.04
CA LEU A 21 5.33 -16.89 12.22
C LEU A 21 4.74 -15.56 11.70
N ALA A 22 5.39 -14.45 12.00
CA ALA A 22 5.00 -13.12 11.54
C ALA A 22 4.96 -13.04 10.02
N GLN A 23 5.96 -13.62 9.32
CA GLN A 23 5.96 -13.74 7.86
C GLN A 23 4.72 -14.46 7.32
N ARG A 24 4.32 -15.57 7.94
CA ARG A 24 3.13 -16.35 7.52
C ARG A 24 1.83 -15.64 7.81
N PHE A 25 1.68 -15.09 9.01
CA PHE A 25 0.48 -14.36 9.40
C PHE A 25 0.28 -13.11 8.53
N THR A 26 1.35 -12.32 8.35
CA THR A 26 1.28 -11.12 7.51
C THR A 26 1.11 -11.43 6.04
N GLY A 27 1.72 -12.51 5.53
CA GLY A 27 1.52 -12.97 4.16
C GLY A 27 0.09 -13.44 3.90
N ALA A 28 -0.52 -14.20 4.82
CA ALA A 28 -1.91 -14.62 4.70
C ALA A 28 -2.87 -13.42 4.76
N GLY A 29 -2.61 -12.46 5.67
CA GLY A 29 -3.33 -11.19 5.72
C GLY A 29 -3.22 -10.43 4.40
N LEU A 30 -2.02 -10.35 3.82
CA LEU A 30 -1.80 -9.70 2.54
C LEU A 30 -2.57 -10.34 1.40
N VAL A 31 -2.64 -11.67 1.31
CA VAL A 31 -3.45 -12.33 0.27
C VAL A 31 -4.90 -11.86 0.33
N LEU A 32 -5.48 -11.81 1.54
CA LEU A 32 -6.85 -11.35 1.74
C LEU A 32 -7.03 -9.86 1.40
N PHE A 33 -6.23 -8.98 2.00
CA PHE A 33 -6.39 -7.54 1.84
C PHE A 33 -6.01 -7.05 0.44
N LEU A 34 -4.99 -7.67 -0.17
CA LEU A 34 -4.59 -7.35 -1.55
C LEU A 34 -5.66 -7.81 -2.53
N ALA A 35 -6.23 -9.01 -2.37
CA ALA A 35 -7.34 -9.47 -3.22
C ALA A 35 -8.54 -8.51 -3.12
N MET A 36 -8.89 -8.05 -1.92
CA MET A 36 -9.91 -7.03 -1.72
C MET A 36 -9.55 -5.70 -2.39
N HIS A 37 -8.29 -5.25 -2.28
CA HIS A 37 -7.82 -4.03 -2.92
C HIS A 37 -7.93 -4.11 -4.45
N PHE A 38 -7.46 -5.21 -5.04
CA PHE A 38 -7.56 -5.44 -6.49
C PHE A 38 -9.02 -5.49 -6.94
N TRP A 39 -9.87 -6.18 -6.19
CA TRP A 39 -11.30 -6.22 -6.46
C TRP A 39 -11.90 -4.82 -6.51
N VAL A 40 -11.66 -3.99 -5.48
CA VAL A 40 -12.24 -2.65 -5.40
C VAL A 40 -11.68 -1.69 -6.46
N GLN A 41 -10.38 -1.77 -6.77
CA GLN A 41 -9.71 -0.79 -7.63
C GLN A 41 -9.68 -1.15 -9.11
N HIS A 42 -9.89 -2.42 -9.47
CA HIS A 42 -9.77 -2.87 -10.86
C HIS A 42 -11.03 -3.54 -11.43
N MET A 43 -11.95 -4.01 -10.59
CA MET A 43 -13.21 -4.59 -11.06
C MET A 43 -14.29 -3.52 -11.15
N PRO A 44 -15.34 -3.73 -11.97
CA PRO A 44 -16.50 -2.84 -12.08
C PRO A 44 -17.34 -2.85 -10.79
N THR A 45 -16.82 -2.22 -9.75
CA THR A 45 -17.49 -2.05 -8.47
C THR A 45 -18.16 -0.68 -8.41
N GLY A 46 -19.12 -0.49 -7.50
CA GLY A 46 -19.74 0.81 -7.27
C GLY A 46 -18.79 1.88 -6.68
N PHE A 47 -17.51 1.54 -6.46
CA PHE A 47 -16.49 2.44 -5.90
C PHE A 47 -15.62 3.13 -6.95
N LEU A 48 -15.83 2.84 -8.23
CA LEU A 48 -15.17 3.50 -9.36
C LEU A 48 -16.19 4.31 -10.16
N ALA A 49 -15.76 5.41 -10.78
CA ALA A 49 -16.61 6.19 -11.65
C ALA A 49 -16.83 5.43 -12.96
N THR A 50 -18.07 5.31 -13.42
CA THR A 50 -18.33 4.89 -14.80
C THR A 50 -17.79 5.95 -15.77
N ALA A 51 -17.67 5.61 -17.05
CA ALA A 51 -17.27 6.57 -18.08
C ALA A 51 -18.19 7.81 -18.12
N GLU A 52 -19.49 7.63 -17.90
CA GLU A 52 -20.47 8.73 -17.82
C GLU A 52 -20.28 9.59 -16.57
N GLU A 53 -20.15 8.98 -15.40
CA GLU A 53 -19.87 9.70 -14.15
C GLU A 53 -18.52 10.44 -14.21
N TYR A 54 -17.53 9.87 -14.90
CA TYR A 54 -16.24 10.52 -15.10
C TYR A 54 -16.38 11.79 -15.95
N LEU A 55 -17.13 11.72 -17.05
CA LEU A 55 -17.39 12.88 -17.90
C LEU A 55 -18.10 13.99 -17.12
N ASP A 56 -19.12 13.63 -16.34
CA ASP A 56 -19.83 14.56 -15.46
C ASP A 56 -18.87 15.25 -14.48
N ILE A 57 -18.08 14.47 -13.72
CA ILE A 57 -17.06 14.99 -12.79
C ILE A 57 -16.09 15.94 -13.49
N THR A 58 -15.57 15.56 -14.67
CA THR A 58 -14.62 16.41 -15.40
C THR A 58 -15.27 17.70 -15.93
N SER A 59 -16.54 17.64 -16.33
CA SER A 59 -17.28 18.81 -16.81
C SER A 59 -17.54 19.83 -15.69
N GLU A 60 -17.89 19.34 -14.49
CA GLU A 60 -18.06 20.18 -13.30
C GLU A 60 -16.73 20.82 -12.88
N LEU A 61 -15.62 20.08 -12.92
CA LEU A 61 -14.29 20.62 -12.62
C LEU A 61 -13.85 21.67 -13.65
N ALA A 62 -14.09 21.42 -14.93
CA ALA A 62 -13.79 22.37 -16.00
C ALA A 62 -14.62 23.66 -15.90
N ALA A 63 -15.86 23.56 -15.42
CA ALA A 63 -16.70 24.72 -15.15
C ALA A 63 -16.25 25.52 -13.92
N ALA A 64 -15.72 24.83 -12.90
CA ALA A 64 -15.26 25.46 -11.66
C ALA A 64 -13.91 26.19 -11.83
N GLU A 65 -12.99 25.60 -12.60
CA GLU A 65 -11.61 26.06 -12.70
C GLU A 65 -11.14 26.07 -14.17
N PRO A 66 -10.85 27.25 -14.76
CA PRO A 66 -10.50 27.38 -16.18
C PRO A 66 -9.30 26.52 -16.61
N GLY A 67 -8.35 26.26 -15.71
CA GLY A 67 -7.19 25.42 -15.98
C GLY A 67 -7.55 23.95 -16.27
N PHE A 68 -8.67 23.45 -15.73
CA PHE A 68 -9.16 22.10 -16.08
C PHE A 68 -9.76 22.06 -17.48
N ALA A 69 -10.50 23.10 -17.87
CA ALA A 69 -11.04 23.20 -19.22
C ALA A 69 -9.91 23.24 -20.27
N GLU A 70 -8.85 24.00 -20.01
CA GLU A 70 -7.65 24.04 -20.85
C GLU A 70 -6.95 22.68 -20.90
N ALA A 71 -6.74 22.02 -19.75
CA ALA A 71 -6.10 20.70 -19.71
C ALA A 71 -6.89 19.61 -20.46
N ILE A 72 -8.23 19.68 -20.47
CA ILE A 72 -9.08 18.80 -21.29
C ILE A 72 -8.90 19.11 -22.77
N ALA A 73 -8.94 20.39 -23.15
CA ALA A 73 -8.77 20.83 -24.54
C ALA A 73 -7.40 20.44 -25.12
N GLU A 74 -6.35 20.48 -24.30
CA GLU A 74 -5.00 20.05 -24.65
C GLU A 74 -4.81 18.51 -24.62
N GLY A 75 -5.82 17.75 -24.20
CA GLY A 75 -5.75 16.29 -24.10
C GLY A 75 -4.87 15.77 -22.95
N LYS A 76 -4.50 16.64 -21.98
CA LYS A 76 -3.76 16.24 -20.77
C LYS A 76 -4.64 15.41 -19.81
N ILE A 77 -5.97 15.54 -19.93
CA ILE A 77 -6.96 14.74 -19.21
C ILE A 77 -7.58 13.76 -20.20
N LYS A 78 -7.28 12.47 -20.00
CA LYS A 78 -7.80 11.38 -20.84
C LYS A 78 -9.32 11.28 -20.66
N GLN A 79 -10.07 11.18 -21.77
CA GLN A 79 -11.48 10.81 -21.75
C GLN A 79 -11.64 9.30 -21.48
N ALA A 80 -12.61 8.94 -20.65
CA ALA A 80 -12.92 7.54 -20.36
C ALA A 80 -13.49 6.82 -21.60
N LEU A 81 -13.05 5.59 -21.85
CA LEU A 81 -13.60 4.73 -22.90
C LEU A 81 -14.97 4.17 -22.48
N PRO A 82 -15.86 3.81 -23.43
CA PRO A 82 -17.10 3.13 -23.11
C PRO A 82 -16.86 1.85 -22.29
N GLY A 83 -17.51 1.75 -21.11
CA GLY A 83 -17.33 0.63 -20.18
C GLY A 83 -16.08 0.70 -19.29
N GLU A 84 -15.29 1.77 -19.37
CA GLU A 84 -14.17 2.00 -18.46
C GLU A 84 -14.66 2.41 -17.06
N HIS A 85 -13.93 1.95 -16.04
CA HIS A 85 -14.13 2.34 -14.65
C HIS A 85 -12.89 3.09 -14.17
N VAL A 86 -13.07 4.33 -13.73
CA VAL A 86 -11.98 5.27 -13.44
C VAL A 86 -11.95 5.62 -11.97
N ILE A 87 -10.75 5.65 -11.38
CA ILE A 87 -10.54 6.15 -10.03
C ILE A 87 -10.61 7.67 -10.06
N THR A 88 -11.53 8.25 -9.29
CA THR A 88 -11.68 9.71 -9.15
C THR A 88 -11.62 10.11 -7.68
N PHE A 89 -11.23 11.37 -7.40
CA PHE A 89 -11.21 11.90 -6.05
C PHE A 89 -12.57 11.78 -5.35
N ARG A 90 -13.67 12.10 -6.06
CA ARG A 90 -15.05 12.00 -5.54
C ARG A 90 -15.38 10.59 -5.06
N LYS A 91 -15.10 9.56 -5.87
CA LYS A 91 -15.38 8.16 -5.51
C LYS A 91 -14.50 7.65 -4.38
N VAL A 92 -13.22 8.04 -4.36
CA VAL A 92 -12.31 7.73 -3.24
C VAL A 92 -12.82 8.37 -1.94
N GLN A 93 -13.23 9.64 -1.98
CA GLN A 93 -13.79 10.34 -0.82
C GLN A 93 -15.06 9.66 -0.30
N GLN A 94 -15.99 9.30 -1.20
CA GLN A 94 -17.22 8.60 -0.84
C GLN A 94 -16.93 7.23 -0.19
N ARG A 95 -15.99 6.45 -0.74
CA ARG A 95 -15.60 5.16 -0.16
C ARG A 95 -14.99 5.34 1.23
N LEU A 96 -14.04 6.26 1.36
CA LEU A 96 -13.32 6.49 2.61
C LEU A 96 -14.15 7.24 3.66
N ALA A 97 -15.32 7.77 3.33
CA ALA A 97 -16.28 8.26 4.32
C ALA A 97 -16.77 7.13 5.25
N ASN A 98 -16.73 5.87 4.80
CA ASN A 98 -17.07 4.72 5.63
C ASN A 98 -15.85 4.25 6.46
N PRO A 99 -15.93 4.22 7.81
CA PRO A 99 -14.84 3.77 8.68
C PRO A 99 -14.33 2.35 8.39
N LEU A 100 -15.18 1.46 7.88
CA LEU A 100 -14.78 0.09 7.53
C LEU A 100 -13.72 0.09 6.41
N TRP A 101 -13.88 0.93 5.39
CA TRP A 101 -12.91 1.04 4.31
C TRP A 101 -11.60 1.66 4.78
N LYS A 102 -11.66 2.64 5.70
CA LYS A 102 -10.44 3.17 6.35
C LYS A 102 -9.69 2.07 7.10
N PHE A 103 -10.41 1.24 7.86
CA PHE A 103 -9.81 0.11 8.58
C PHE A 103 -9.14 -0.88 7.63
N ILE A 104 -9.81 -1.26 6.54
CA ILE A 104 -9.27 -2.17 5.52
C ILE A 104 -7.99 -1.61 4.89
N ASP A 105 -7.99 -0.34 4.47
CA ASP A 105 -6.83 0.29 3.83
C ASP A 105 -5.65 0.44 4.81
N VAL A 106 -5.92 0.77 6.09
CA VAL A 106 -4.87 0.81 7.14
C VAL A 106 -4.33 -0.59 7.44
N MET A 107 -5.17 -1.62 7.51
CA MET A 107 -4.70 -2.99 7.71
C MET A 107 -3.83 -3.46 6.54
N LEU A 108 -4.25 -3.20 5.29
CA LEU A 108 -3.43 -3.51 4.10
C LEU A 108 -2.05 -2.84 4.19
N LEU A 109 -2.00 -1.55 4.54
CA LEU A 109 -0.75 -0.81 4.72
C LEU A 109 0.15 -1.46 5.77
N LEU A 110 -0.37 -1.74 6.97
CA LEU A 110 0.41 -2.33 8.05
C LEU A 110 0.89 -3.74 7.71
N PHE A 111 0.03 -4.58 7.13
CA PHE A 111 0.43 -5.92 6.67
C PHE A 111 1.49 -5.87 5.57
N ALA A 112 1.37 -4.95 4.60
CA ALA A 112 2.33 -4.77 3.52
C ALA A 112 3.70 -4.34 4.04
N VAL A 113 3.74 -3.31 4.89
CA VAL A 113 5.00 -2.79 5.44
C VAL A 113 5.66 -3.84 6.34
N MET A 114 4.91 -4.50 7.21
CA MET A 114 5.47 -5.53 8.09
C MET A 114 5.98 -6.74 7.30
N HIS A 115 5.23 -7.22 6.30
CA HIS A 115 5.66 -8.34 5.46
C HIS A 115 6.91 -7.96 4.64
N GLY A 116 6.86 -6.82 3.97
CA GLY A 116 7.95 -6.31 3.15
C GLY A 116 9.23 -6.07 3.96
N MET A 117 9.11 -5.51 5.16
CA MET A 117 10.28 -5.24 6.01
C MET A 117 10.88 -6.52 6.59
N ASN A 118 10.07 -7.50 6.97
CA ASN A 118 10.58 -8.81 7.39
C ASN A 118 11.32 -9.51 6.24
N GLY A 119 10.83 -9.41 5.00
CA GLY A 119 11.50 -9.98 3.82
C GLY A 119 12.80 -9.24 3.51
N LEU A 120 12.76 -7.91 3.53
CA LEU A 120 13.92 -7.07 3.32
C LEU A 120 15.01 -7.32 4.35
N ASN A 121 14.67 -7.54 5.63
CA ASN A 121 15.65 -7.85 6.66
C ASN A 121 16.42 -9.14 6.38
N ASN A 122 15.77 -10.17 5.81
CA ASN A 122 16.45 -11.39 5.37
C ASN A 122 17.42 -11.09 4.22
N VAL A 123 16.97 -10.34 3.21
CA VAL A 123 17.82 -9.92 2.08
C VAL A 123 19.04 -9.12 2.57
N LEU A 124 18.85 -8.17 3.49
CA LEU A 124 19.96 -7.40 4.05
C LEU A 124 20.96 -8.28 4.82
N GLU A 125 20.50 -9.35 5.46
CA GLU A 125 21.37 -10.30 6.15
C GLU A 125 22.23 -11.10 5.18
N ASP A 126 21.67 -11.47 4.02
CA ASP A 126 22.33 -12.28 3.01
C ASP A 126 23.31 -11.48 2.13
N TYR A 127 22.98 -10.21 1.82
CA TYR A 127 23.73 -9.45 0.81
C TYR A 127 24.63 -8.34 1.39
N VAL A 128 24.36 -7.83 2.61
CA VAL A 128 25.16 -6.74 3.21
C VAL A 128 26.16 -7.30 4.21
N HIS A 129 27.34 -7.67 3.72
CA HIS A 129 28.38 -8.33 4.52
C HIS A 129 28.97 -7.43 5.61
N GLN A 130 29.21 -6.15 5.31
CA GLN A 130 29.81 -5.21 6.26
C GLN A 130 28.83 -4.88 7.41
N PRO A 131 29.20 -5.11 8.68
CA PRO A 131 28.28 -5.01 9.81
C PRO A 131 27.73 -3.59 10.00
N MET A 132 28.58 -2.57 9.82
CA MET A 132 28.15 -1.18 9.94
C MET A 132 27.19 -0.78 8.82
N HIS A 133 27.49 -1.16 7.57
CA HIS A 133 26.59 -0.88 6.44
C HIS A 133 25.22 -1.54 6.64
N ARG A 134 25.20 -2.77 7.18
CA ARG A 134 23.95 -3.48 7.48
C ARG A 134 23.09 -2.74 8.48
N VAL A 135 23.69 -2.23 9.56
CA VAL A 135 22.98 -1.44 10.57
C VAL A 135 22.46 -0.14 9.97
N ILE A 136 23.30 0.59 9.21
CA ILE A 136 22.90 1.85 8.56
C ILE A 136 21.69 1.61 7.65
N VAL A 137 21.80 0.67 6.70
CA VAL A 137 20.72 0.40 5.75
C VAL A 137 19.46 -0.07 6.46
N ARG A 138 19.58 -0.98 7.45
CA ARG A 138 18.42 -1.46 8.22
C ARG A 138 17.71 -0.32 8.94
N VAL A 139 18.45 0.55 9.63
CA VAL A 139 17.86 1.71 10.33
C VAL A 139 17.20 2.66 9.33
N SER A 140 17.87 2.97 8.21
CA SER A 140 17.30 3.81 7.16
C SER A 140 16.00 3.23 6.59
N CYS A 141 15.95 1.92 6.33
CA CYS A 141 14.75 1.24 5.84
C CYS A 141 13.59 1.29 6.84
N TRP A 142 13.86 1.06 8.13
CA TRP A 142 12.83 1.15 9.17
C TRP A 142 12.33 2.58 9.36
N THR A 143 13.22 3.57 9.35
CA THR A 143 12.83 4.98 9.40
C THR A 143 11.93 5.34 8.22
N ALA A 144 12.31 4.98 7.00
CA ALA A 144 11.50 5.22 5.81
C ALA A 144 10.13 4.53 5.91
N ALA A 145 10.10 3.27 6.35
CA ALA A 145 8.86 2.52 6.51
C ALA A 145 7.91 3.14 7.54
N LEU A 146 8.44 3.62 8.67
CA LEU A 146 7.64 4.28 9.70
C LEU A 146 7.08 5.63 9.20
N LEU A 147 7.91 6.44 8.53
CA LEU A 147 7.47 7.71 7.95
C LEU A 147 6.39 7.51 6.89
N LEU A 148 6.58 6.56 5.97
CA LEU A 148 5.60 6.23 4.94
C LEU A 148 4.31 5.65 5.54
N SER A 149 4.42 4.81 6.58
CA SER A 149 3.24 4.26 7.27
C SER A 149 2.46 5.36 7.97
N ALA A 150 3.13 6.26 8.68
CA ALA A 150 2.49 7.40 9.35
C ALA A 150 1.80 8.31 8.33
N GLN A 151 2.49 8.66 7.24
CA GLN A 151 1.91 9.47 6.17
C GLN A 151 0.70 8.80 5.52
N GLY A 152 0.77 7.48 5.27
CA GLY A 152 -0.33 6.71 4.71
C GLY A 152 -1.55 6.68 5.64
N VAL A 153 -1.34 6.44 6.94
CA VAL A 153 -2.42 6.49 7.94
C VAL A 153 -3.04 7.88 8.02
N VAL A 154 -2.24 8.94 8.08
CA VAL A 154 -2.75 10.33 8.08
C VAL A 154 -3.58 10.61 6.83
N SER A 155 -3.10 10.17 5.66
CA SER A 155 -3.79 10.37 4.38
C SER A 155 -5.15 9.65 4.34
N ILE A 156 -5.24 8.42 4.85
CA ILE A 156 -6.50 7.66 4.92
C ILE A 156 -7.47 8.28 5.93
N LEU A 157 -6.97 8.67 7.10
CA LEU A 157 -7.82 9.18 8.17
C LEU A 157 -8.32 10.60 7.89
N ALA A 158 -7.55 11.44 7.20
CA ALA A 158 -7.91 12.82 6.88
C ALA A 158 -9.18 12.94 6.01
N VAL A 159 -9.50 11.93 5.20
CA VAL A 159 -10.68 11.96 4.33
C VAL A 159 -11.96 11.81 5.16
N GLY A 160 -12.88 12.78 5.05
CA GLY A 160 -14.18 12.73 5.75
C GLY A 160 -14.13 13.05 7.25
N ASN A 161 -12.99 13.53 7.78
CA ASN A 161 -12.86 14.00 9.17
C ASN A 161 -13.09 15.52 9.32
N TRP A 162 -13.58 16.17 8.28
CA TRP A 162 -13.93 17.59 8.28
C TRP A 162 -15.39 17.73 8.75
N PHE A 163 -15.58 17.86 10.06
CA PHE A 163 -16.77 18.49 10.64
C PHE A 163 -16.61 20.01 10.59
#